data_AF-A0A537LFB0-F1
#
_entry.id   AF-A0A537LFB0-F1
#
_cell.length_a   1.000
_cell.length_b   1.000
_cell.length_c   1.000
_cell.angle_alpha   90.00
_cell.angle_beta   90.00
_cell.angle_gamma   90.00
#
_symmetry.space_group_name_H-M   'P 1'
#
loop_
_entity.id
_entity.type
_entity.pdbx_description
1 polymer ?
#
loop_
_entity_poly.entity_id
_entity_poly.type
_entity_poly.pdbx_seq_one_letter_code
_entity_poly.pdbx_strand_id
1 'polypeptide(L)'
;MTFLVATDQALLIARRASQWSVEEHLRGHSPECVAVDPINPSRVYCGTWGQGVWRSDDAGGKWEPVGSGIAYPEITAVAVSPLERRSRPGVVYAGTEPSAVFRS
;
A
#
# COMPACT_ATOMS: atom_id res chain seq x y z
N MET A 1 4.08 16.10 9.51
CA MET A 1 3.22 14.90 9.67
C MET A 1 2.74 14.45 8.30
N THR A 2 2.71 13.16 8.01
CA THR A 2 2.29 12.63 6.70
C THR A 2 1.04 11.78 6.87
N PHE A 3 0.09 11.91 5.94
CA PHE A 3 -1.13 11.13 5.86
C PHE A 3 -1.22 10.50 4.47
N LEU A 4 -1.68 9.26 4.43
CA LEU A 4 -1.97 8.52 3.21
C LEU A 4 -3.48 8.30 3.15
N VAL A 5 -4.09 8.67 2.03
CA VAL A 5 -5.54 8.55 1.85
C VAL A 5 -5.80 7.89 0.51
N ALA A 6 -6.34 6.67 0.53
CA ALA A 6 -6.85 6.02 -0.67
C ALA A 6 -8.22 6.61 -1.02
N THR A 7 -8.40 6.98 -2.27
CA THR A 7 -9.69 7.42 -2.83
C THR A 7 -9.99 6.59 -4.07
N ASP A 8 -11.22 6.70 -4.57
CA ASP A 8 -11.65 6.10 -5.83
C ASP A 8 -10.79 6.52 -7.03
N GLN A 9 -10.20 7.72 -7.00
CA GLN A 9 -9.41 8.27 -8.12
C GLN A 9 -7.90 8.11 -7.96
N ALA A 10 -7.37 8.23 -6.73
CA ALA A 10 -5.93 8.32 -6.48
C ALA A 10 -5.56 8.00 -5.04
N LEU A 11 -4.27 7.72 -4.83
CA LEU A 11 -3.65 7.71 -3.51
C LEU A 11 -3.11 9.11 -3.24
N LEU A 12 -3.66 9.77 -2.21
CA LEU A 12 -3.20 11.08 -1.77
C LEU A 12 -2.12 10.92 -0.70
N ILE A 13 -1.02 11.65 -0.87
CA ILE A 13 0.01 11.83 0.14
C ILE A 13 -0.07 13.27 0.63
N ALA A 14 -0.71 13.47 1.78
CA ALA A 14 -0.84 14.78 2.39
C ALA A 14 0.25 14.99 3.45
N ARG A 15 1.06 16.02 3.28
CA ARG A 15 2.13 16.38 4.22
C ARG A 15 1.79 17.70 4.90
N ARG A 16 1.74 17.69 6.23
CA ARG A 16 1.56 18.86 7.08
C ARG A 16 2.90 19.36 7.60
N ALA A 17 3.27 20.57 7.19
CA ALA A 17 4.34 21.39 7.77
C ALA A 17 3.74 22.72 8.28
N SER A 18 4.27 23.88 7.86
CA SER A 18 3.64 25.19 8.08
C SER A 18 2.37 25.37 7.24
N GLN A 19 2.29 24.68 6.10
CA GLN A 19 1.13 24.55 5.23
C GLN A 19 0.93 23.07 4.86
N TRP A 20 -0.24 22.75 4.31
CA TRP A 20 -0.51 21.46 3.71
C TRP A 20 0.04 21.41 2.28
N SER A 21 0.70 20.31 1.93
CA SER A 21 0.92 19.91 0.54
C SER A 21 0.25 18.56 0.30
N VAL A 22 -0.27 18.36 -0.91
CA VAL A 22 -0.92 17.11 -1.32
C VAL A 22 -0.34 16.68 -2.67
N GLU A 23 0.13 15.44 -2.73
CA GLU A 23 0.60 14.80 -3.95
C GLU A 23 -0.33 13.64 -4.31
N GLU A 24 -0.62 13.46 -5.59
CA GLU A 24 -1.46 12.37 -6.09
C GLU A 24 -0.61 11.31 -6.77
N HIS A 25 -0.77 10.07 -6.34
CA HIS A 25 -0.11 8.89 -6.90
C HIS A 25 -1.16 7.86 -7.30
N LEU A 26 -0.75 6.88 -8.11
CA LEU A 26 -1.64 5.77 -8.53
C LEU A 26 -2.97 6.27 -9.13
N ARG A 27 -2.95 7.40 -9.84
CA ARG A 27 -4.13 7.93 -10.53
C ARG A 27 -4.66 6.88 -11.51
N GLY A 28 -5.98 6.69 -11.52
CA GLY A 28 -6.63 5.71 -12.39
C GLY A 28 -6.33 4.25 -12.00
N HIS A 29 -5.71 4.02 -10.83
CA HIS A 29 -5.48 2.67 -10.31
C HIS A 29 -6.45 2.27 -9.20
N SER A 30 -7.56 2.98 -9.01
CA SER A 30 -8.59 2.67 -8.01
C SER A 30 -8.03 2.20 -6.64
N PRO A 31 -7.24 3.02 -5.92
CA PRO A 31 -6.73 2.65 -4.60
C PRO A 31 -7.83 2.37 -3.57
N GLU A 32 -7.74 1.23 -2.88
CA GLU A 32 -8.76 0.78 -1.90
C GLU A 32 -8.23 0.80 -0.47
N CYS A 33 -6.95 0.48 -0.28
CA CYS A 33 -6.37 0.38 1.05
C CYS A 33 -4.88 0.74 1.03
N VAL A 34 -4.38 1.18 2.19
CA VAL A 34 -2.97 1.53 2.38
C VAL A 34 -2.47 1.02 3.72
N ALA A 35 -1.24 0.52 3.75
CA ALA A 35 -0.58 0.07 4.97
C ALA A 35 0.88 0.52 5.00
N VAL A 36 1.35 0.96 6.17
CA VAL A 36 2.74 1.36 6.40
C VAL A 36 3.44 0.27 7.21
N ASP A 37 4.68 -0.09 6.86
CA ASP A 37 5.48 -0.98 7.72
C ASP A 37 5.81 -0.23 9.03
N PRO A 38 5.33 -0.74 10.19
CA PRO A 38 5.49 -0.04 11.47
C PRO A 38 6.96 0.05 11.94
N ILE A 39 7.88 -0.72 11.36
CA ILE A 39 9.31 -0.69 11.70
C ILE A 39 10.14 0.02 10.64
N ASN A 40 9.68 0.04 9.38
CA ASN A 40 10.29 0.85 8.32
C ASN A 40 9.24 1.75 7.66
N PRO A 41 8.94 2.94 8.23
CA PRO A 41 7.89 3.82 7.70
C PRO A 41 8.12 4.33 6.28
N SER A 42 9.34 4.19 5.72
CA SER A 42 9.59 4.48 4.30
C SER A 42 8.95 3.43 3.38
N ARG A 43 8.63 2.25 3.90
CA ARG A 43 7.98 1.19 3.15
C ARG A 43 6.47 1.23 3.35
N VAL A 44 5.77 1.44 2.24
CA VAL A 44 4.31 1.59 2.20
C VAL A 44 3.74 0.67 1.13
N TYR A 45 2.57 0.11 1.38
CA TYR A 45 1.83 -0.73 0.46
C TYR A 45 0.47 -0.12 0.18
N CYS A 46 0.02 -0.23 -1.06
CA CYS A 46 -1.31 0.18 -1.49
C CYS A 46 -1.97 -0.99 -2.22
N GLY A 47 -3.14 -1.41 -1.77
CA GLY A 47 -3.99 -2.32 -2.53
C GLY A 47 -4.90 -1.53 -3.46
N THR A 48 -5.13 -2.07 -4.65
CA THR A 48 -6.01 -1.46 -5.65
C THR A 48 -7.13 -2.40 -6.09
N TRP A 49 -8.21 -1.82 -6.59
CA TRP A 49 -9.28 -2.58 -7.24
C TRP A 49 -8.92 -2.87 -8.70
N GLY A 50 -8.44 -4.09 -8.97
CA GLY A 50 -8.19 -4.60 -10.33
C GLY A 50 -6.76 -4.41 -10.84
N GLN A 51 -5.84 -3.88 -10.03
CA GLN A 51 -4.44 -3.70 -10.41
C GLN A 51 -3.42 -4.17 -9.35
N GLY A 52 -3.85 -5.00 -8.39
CA GLY A 52 -2.98 -5.70 -7.46
C GLY A 52 -2.39 -4.83 -6.33
N VAL A 53 -1.25 -5.25 -5.80
CA VAL A 53 -0.56 -4.56 -4.70
C VAL A 53 0.58 -3.71 -5.26
N TRP A 54 0.68 -2.48 -4.81
CA TRP A 54 1.76 -1.55 -5.12
C TRP A 54 2.60 -1.30 -3.87
N ARG A 55 3.91 -1.14 -4.03
CA ARG A 55 4.83 -0.82 -2.93
C ARG A 55 5.61 0.44 -3.24
N SER A 56 5.82 1.26 -2.21
CA SER A 56 6.83 2.29 -2.18
C SER A 56 7.89 1.92 -1.13
N ASP A 57 9.15 2.22 -1.42
CA ASP A 57 10.28 2.10 -0.49
C ASP A 57 10.86 3.49 -0.10
N ASP A 58 10.20 4.58 -0.51
CA ASP A 58 10.61 5.97 -0.31
C ASP A 58 9.48 6.87 0.24
N ALA A 59 8.69 6.32 1.17
CA ALA A 59 7.59 6.99 1.87
C ALA A 59 6.50 7.54 0.92
N GLY A 60 6.25 6.82 -0.17
CA GLY A 60 5.23 7.09 -1.17
C GLY A 60 5.69 7.97 -2.33
N GLY A 61 6.99 8.29 -2.45
CA GLY A 61 7.51 9.06 -3.58
C GLY A 61 7.40 8.33 -4.92
N LYS A 62 7.73 7.03 -4.94
CA LYS A 62 7.65 6.14 -6.10
C LYS A 62 6.95 4.84 -5.72
N TRP A 63 6.23 4.29 -6.70
CA TRP A 63 5.41 3.09 -6.54
C TRP A 63 5.74 2.08 -7.63
N GLU A 64 5.89 0.82 -7.24
CA GLU A 64 6.09 -0.30 -8.14
C GLU A 64 5.10 -1.44 -7.85
N PRO A 65 4.65 -2.18 -8.89
CA PRO A 65 3.78 -3.32 -8.69
C PRO A 65 4.53 -4.47 -8.01
N VAL A 66 3.88 -5.12 -7.05
CA VAL A 66 4.41 -6.28 -6.30
C VAL A 66 3.33 -7.36 -6.19
N GLY A 67 3.66 -8.50 -5.56
CA GLY A 67 2.65 -9.53 -5.29
C GLY A 67 2.25 -10.35 -6.51
N SER A 68 3.19 -10.63 -7.42
CA SER A 68 2.97 -11.44 -8.64
C SER A 68 2.42 -12.86 -8.40
N GLY A 69 2.45 -13.36 -7.15
CA GLY A 69 1.83 -14.63 -6.76
C GLY A 69 0.38 -14.52 -6.28
N ILE A 70 -0.20 -13.33 -6.25
CA ILE A 70 -1.61 -13.11 -5.90
C ILE A 70 -2.45 -13.35 -7.15
N ALA A 71 -3.38 -14.30 -7.09
CA ALA A 71 -4.18 -14.71 -8.24
C ALA A 71 -5.29 -13.70 -8.63
N TYR A 72 -5.70 -12.85 -7.68
CA TYR A 72 -6.82 -11.92 -7.83
C TYR A 72 -6.34 -10.48 -7.67
N PRO A 73 -6.52 -9.61 -8.68
CA PRO A 73 -5.99 -8.25 -8.65
C PRO A 73 -6.88 -7.24 -7.89
N GLU A 74 -8.08 -7.64 -7.44
CA GLU A 74 -8.95 -6.84 -6.59
C GLU A 74 -8.52 -6.98 -5.12
N ILE A 75 -7.68 -6.04 -4.66
CA ILE A 75 -7.15 -6.04 -3.31
C ILE A 75 -8.06 -5.21 -2.40
N THR A 76 -8.67 -5.87 -1.42
CA THR A 76 -9.62 -5.23 -0.48
C THR A 76 -8.97 -4.82 0.83
N ALA A 77 -7.85 -5.46 1.20
CA ALA A 77 -7.11 -5.11 2.41
C ALA A 77 -5.64 -5.49 2.28
N VAL A 78 -4.77 -4.66 2.88
CA VAL A 78 -3.35 -4.98 3.08
C VAL A 78 -2.99 -4.72 4.54
N ALA A 79 -2.22 -5.62 5.14
CA ALA A 79 -1.69 -5.47 6.49
C ALA A 79 -0.23 -5.90 6.55
N VAL A 80 0.58 -5.17 7.33
CA VAL A 80 2.00 -5.50 7.56
C VAL A 80 2.16 -6.04 8.98
N SER A 81 2.72 -7.23 9.12
CA SER A 81 2.99 -7.83 10.42
C SER A 81 4.13 -7.07 11.13
N PRO A 82 3.91 -6.57 12.37
CA PRO A 82 4.99 -5.96 13.14
C PRO A 82 5.99 -7.01 13.67
N LEU A 83 5.53 -8.25 13.86
CA LEU A 83 6.25 -9.31 14.59
C LEU A 83 6.92 -10.34 13.67
N GLU A 84 6.31 -10.64 12.52
CA GLU A 84 6.84 -11.66 11.62
C GLU A 84 7.92 -11.06 10.70
N ARG A 85 9.18 -11.37 11.02
CA ARG A 85 10.36 -10.96 10.25
C ARG A 85 11.29 -12.17 10.09
N ARG A 86 11.13 -12.95 9.03
CA ARG A 86 12.06 -14.06 8.70
C ARG A 86 13.34 -13.50 8.06
N SER A 87 14.13 -12.76 8.85
CA SER A 87 15.47 -12.24 8.46
C SER A 87 15.46 -11.24 7.27
N ARG A 88 14.28 -10.67 6.95
CA ARG A 88 13.94 -9.85 5.78
C ARG A 88 12.85 -8.82 6.16
N PRO A 89 12.51 -7.84 5.28
CA PRO A 89 11.39 -6.92 5.51
C PRO A 89 10.09 -7.62 5.96
N GLY A 90 9.24 -6.92 6.70
CA GLY A 90 8.07 -7.48 7.39
C GLY A 90 7.12 -8.25 6.46
N VAL A 91 6.50 -9.32 7.00
CA VAL A 91 5.50 -10.11 6.27
C VAL A 91 4.26 -9.27 5.97
N VAL A 92 3.78 -9.34 4.73
CA VAL A 92 2.58 -8.64 4.28
C VAL A 92 1.47 -9.65 4.00
N TYR A 93 0.26 -9.33 4.45
CA TYR A 93 -0.96 -10.04 4.08
C TYR A 93 -1.79 -9.20 3.13
N ALA A 94 -2.38 -9.85 2.13
CA ALA A 94 -3.31 -9.23 1.19
C ALA A 94 -4.63 -10.02 1.18
N GLY A 95 -5.73 -9.33 1.45
CA GLY A 95 -7.09 -9.83 1.24
C GLY A 95 -7.57 -9.45 -0.15
N THR A 96 -8.32 -10.35 -0.79
CA THR A 96 -8.78 -10.18 -2.17
C THR A 96 -10.29 -10.35 -2.33
N GLU A 97 -10.81 -9.94 -3.47
CA GLU A 97 -12.08 -10.41 -4.03
C GLU A 97 -11.81 -11.20 -5.34
N PRO A 98 -12.27 -12.46 -5.51
CA PRO A 98 -12.95 -13.32 -4.54
C PRO A 98 -12.16 -13.50 -3.24
N SER A 99 -12.91 -13.75 -2.16
CA SER A 99 -12.37 -13.87 -0.81
C SER A 99 -11.25 -14.90 -0.69
N ALA A 100 -10.02 -14.42 -0.54
CA ALA A 100 -8.84 -15.20 -0.21
C ALA A 100 -7.84 -14.33 0.57
N VAL A 101 -6.86 -14.99 1.22
CA VAL A 101 -5.76 -14.32 1.92
C VAL A 101 -4.44 -14.85 1.40
N PHE A 102 -3.58 -13.94 0.95
CA PHE A 102 -2.23 -14.23 0.51
C PHE A 102 -1.22 -13.66 1.51
N ARG A 103 -0.02 -14.25 1.54
CA ARG A 103 1.11 -13.76 2.33
C ARG A 103 2.39 -13.74 1.49
N SER A 104 3.28 -12.78 1.77
CA SER A 104 4.62 -12.68 1.17
C SER A 104 5.61 -13.74 1.66
#